data_AF-A0A847VM76-F1
#
_entry.id   AF-A0A847VM76-F1
#
_cell.length_a   1.000
_cell.length_b   1.000
_cell.length_c   1.000
_cell.angle_alpha   90.00
_cell.angle_beta   90.00
_cell.angle_gamma   90.00
#
_symmetry.space_group_name_H-M   'P 1'
#
loop_
_entity.id
_entity.type
_entity.pdbx_description
1 polymer ?
#
loop_
_entity_poly.entity_id
_entity_poly.type
_entity_poly.pdbx_seq_one_letter_code
_entity_poly.pdbx_strand_id
1 'polypeptide(L)'
;NDTAACNPGMMNGAPDAEPRGPAARRLLAQTELANSQLNLVVAGTEAAVLMVESEALQLSEEVMLGAVVFGHEQGRVAIAAIEELVRDAGKPEWAWQAPAKDEAFIAKVTALGEERLRAAYQIRSKQARTQACREAYAAVMDGLKAEGVEFDGVKVEGLLFDIESRIVRGQILAGEPRIDGRDTRTVRPIEIRTAALPRVHGSALFTRGETQALVAATLGTERDAQRIDALAGEFEDRFMLHYNMPPFATGETGRVGSPKRREIGHGRLAKRALVAVLPDKIDFPYTLRVVSEITESNGSSSMASVCGGCLALMDAGVPLKAHVAGIAMGLIKEGNRFAVLTDILGDEDHLGDMDFKVAGSAGGITALQMDIKIQGITKEIMQVALEQAKEARLHILGRMVEAVGGAKEELSPFAPRLYTMKINAEKIRDVIGKGGATIRALTEETGTTIDIAEDGTITIASTDGDKAQHAIRRITEITAEAEVGKVYEGPVTKLLDFGALVNILPGKDGLLHISQIAHERVEQVSDYLAEGQVVKVKVLETDDKGRIKLSMKALLERPEGHGDEERPRREYGDRERGERGERGGRGERGPRREREPRESREPREPRALRDDGGAPRAAAAPAADPARNPDEQGG
;
A
#
# COMPACT_ATOMS: atom_id res chain seq x y z
N ASN A 1 -14.68 -5.20 22.66
CA ASN A 1 -13.50 -5.38 21.80
C ASN A 1 -12.64 -4.14 21.90
N ASP A 2 -11.96 -3.97 23.03
CA ASP A 2 -11.01 -2.87 23.21
C ASP A 2 -9.63 -3.36 22.79
N THR A 3 -9.04 -2.66 21.84
CA THR A 3 -7.77 -2.99 21.20
C THR A 3 -6.71 -2.05 21.78
N ALA A 4 -5.68 -2.61 22.42
CA ALA A 4 -4.53 -1.84 22.88
C ALA A 4 -3.49 -1.75 21.75
N ALA A 5 -3.19 -0.54 21.28
CA ALA A 5 -2.11 -0.28 20.32
C ALA A 5 -0.85 0.17 21.08
N CYS A 6 0.30 -0.47 20.84
CA CYS A 6 1.55 -0.21 21.59
C CYS A 6 2.70 0.34 20.72
N ASN A 7 3.53 1.22 21.28
CA ASN A 7 4.79 1.72 20.70
C ASN A 7 5.96 1.50 21.70
N PRO A 8 7.06 0.82 21.31
CA PRO A 8 8.24 0.60 22.13
C PRO A 8 9.30 1.72 22.05
N GLY A 9 9.00 2.86 21.41
CA GLY A 9 9.93 3.98 21.15
C GLY A 9 10.56 4.69 22.36
N MET A 10 10.49 4.14 23.58
CA MET A 10 11.17 4.69 24.76
C MET A 10 12.30 3.78 25.31
N MET A 11 12.68 2.68 24.63
CA MET A 11 13.76 1.82 25.12
C MET A 11 15.19 2.22 24.69
N ASN A 12 15.37 3.24 23.84
CA ASN A 12 16.70 3.69 23.40
C ASN A 12 16.95 5.18 23.70
N GLY A 13 17.51 5.46 24.87
CA GLY A 13 18.51 6.51 25.13
C GLY A 13 18.14 8.00 25.02
N ALA A 14 17.82 8.62 26.15
CA ALA A 14 18.31 9.96 26.53
C ALA A 14 18.32 10.08 28.06
N PRO A 15 19.46 10.39 28.72
CA PRO A 15 19.42 10.84 30.10
C PRO A 15 18.90 12.29 30.13
N ASP A 16 18.18 12.66 31.17
CA ASP A 16 17.74 14.05 31.46
C ASP A 16 16.47 14.56 30.77
N ALA A 17 15.35 13.85 30.96
CA ALA A 17 14.04 14.48 30.97
C ALA A 17 13.25 14.06 32.22
N GLU A 18 12.90 15.04 33.07
CA GLU A 18 12.09 14.85 34.28
C GLU A 18 10.78 14.09 34.01
N PRO A 19 10.33 13.23 34.94
CA PRO A 19 9.18 12.37 34.75
C PRO A 19 7.87 13.16 34.83
N ARG A 20 7.32 13.59 33.69
CA ARG A 20 5.96 14.12 33.61
C ARG A 20 4.93 12.98 33.52
N GLY A 21 4.53 12.42 34.66
CA GLY A 21 3.26 11.70 34.87
C GLY A 21 2.99 10.45 34.01
N PRO A 22 1.93 9.66 34.31
CA PRO A 22 1.73 8.35 33.70
C PRO A 22 1.25 8.48 32.24
N ALA A 23 2.19 8.43 31.31
CA ALA A 23 1.98 8.45 29.86
C ALA A 23 1.38 7.15 29.26
N ALA A 24 0.60 6.39 30.04
CA ALA A 24 0.19 5.02 29.71
C ALA A 24 -1.29 4.88 29.29
N ARG A 25 -1.88 5.86 28.61
CA ARG A 25 -3.34 5.88 28.35
C ARG A 25 -3.80 6.25 26.95
N ARG A 26 -2.97 6.23 25.92
CA ARG A 26 -3.42 6.59 24.57
C ARG A 26 -3.27 5.45 23.58
N LEU A 27 -4.42 5.04 23.01
CA LEU A 27 -4.47 4.75 21.57
C LEU A 27 -3.68 5.88 20.91
N LEU A 28 -2.56 5.55 20.26
CA LEU A 28 -1.78 6.55 19.58
C LEU A 28 -2.72 7.32 18.65
N ALA A 29 -2.74 8.64 18.78
CA ALA A 29 -3.39 9.45 17.77
C ALA A 29 -2.74 9.08 16.42
N GLN A 30 -3.48 9.15 15.31
CA GLN A 30 -2.90 8.84 13.99
C GLN A 30 -1.59 9.61 13.72
N THR A 31 -1.45 10.79 14.31
CA THR A 31 -0.25 11.62 14.28
C THR A 31 0.96 11.00 14.98
N GLU A 32 0.77 10.20 16.04
CA GLU A 32 1.85 9.54 16.77
C GLU A 32 2.26 8.22 16.08
N LEU A 33 1.33 7.51 15.42
CA LEU A 33 1.63 6.32 14.62
C LEU A 33 2.56 6.62 13.44
N ALA A 34 2.49 7.82 12.87
CA ALA A 34 3.36 8.25 11.77
C ALA A 34 4.86 8.21 12.13
N ASN A 35 5.19 8.35 13.42
CA ASN A 35 6.56 8.30 13.94
C ASN A 35 6.88 6.97 14.65
N SER A 36 5.99 5.98 14.60
CA SER A 36 6.18 4.68 15.25
C SER A 36 6.85 3.68 14.31
N GLN A 37 7.71 2.84 14.87
CA GLN A 37 8.28 1.68 14.17
C GLN A 37 7.46 0.39 14.36
N LEU A 38 6.42 0.45 15.19
CA LEU A 38 5.53 -0.67 15.50
C LEU A 38 4.08 -0.20 15.54
N ASN A 39 3.20 -0.94 14.87
CA ASN A 39 1.77 -0.86 15.07
C ASN A 39 1.27 -2.27 15.38
N LEU A 40 1.08 -2.54 16.67
CA LEU A 40 0.71 -3.84 17.21
C LEU A 40 -0.57 -3.72 18.02
N VAL A 41 -1.50 -4.62 17.75
CA VAL A 41 -2.74 -4.80 18.50
C VAL A 41 -2.65 -6.13 19.23
N VAL A 42 -2.96 -6.12 20.53
CA VAL A 42 -3.09 -7.32 21.35
C VAL A 42 -4.45 -7.35 22.05
N ALA A 43 -5.03 -8.53 22.14
CA ALA A 43 -6.26 -8.80 22.90
C ALA A 43 -6.06 -10.05 23.78
N GLY A 44 -6.66 -10.03 24.97
CA GLY A 44 -6.49 -11.11 25.94
C GLY A 44 -7.49 -11.05 27.08
N THR A 45 -7.36 -12.03 27.97
CA THR A 45 -8.00 -12.10 29.29
C THR A 45 -7.04 -11.58 30.35
N GLU A 46 -7.47 -11.52 31.61
CA GLU A 46 -6.59 -11.18 32.74
C GLU A 46 -5.32 -12.06 32.78
N ALA A 47 -5.51 -13.35 32.48
CA ALA A 47 -4.49 -14.39 32.63
C ALA A 47 -3.67 -14.65 31.37
N ALA A 48 -4.21 -14.40 30.17
CA ALA A 48 -3.57 -14.84 28.92
C ALA A 48 -3.86 -13.93 27.73
N VAL A 49 -2.87 -13.81 26.84
CA VAL A 49 -3.04 -13.26 25.49
C VAL A 49 -3.84 -14.25 24.65
N LEU A 50 -4.77 -13.74 23.84
CA LEU A 50 -5.60 -14.54 22.94
C LEU A 50 -5.29 -14.25 21.46
N MET A 51 -5.03 -12.99 21.11
CA MET A 51 -4.79 -12.58 19.73
C MET A 51 -3.75 -11.47 19.65
N VAL A 52 -2.90 -11.53 18.63
CA VAL A 52 -1.95 -10.47 18.25
C VAL A 52 -2.06 -10.23 16.74
N GLU A 53 -2.08 -8.97 16.32
CA GLU A 53 -1.99 -8.56 14.92
C GLU A 53 -1.07 -7.35 14.83
N SER A 54 -0.03 -7.41 14.01
CA SER A 54 0.98 -6.33 13.97
C SER A 54 1.66 -6.13 12.61
N GLU A 55 2.14 -4.90 12.42
CA GLU A 55 3.10 -4.49 11.40
C GLU A 55 4.26 -3.73 12.05
N ALA A 56 5.47 -3.95 11.57
CA ALA A 56 6.69 -3.42 12.18
C ALA A 56 7.74 -3.05 11.12
N LEU A 57 8.62 -2.10 11.45
CA LEU A 57 9.75 -1.73 10.60
C LEU A 57 10.99 -2.57 10.96
N GLN A 58 10.94 -3.87 10.64
CA GLN A 58 12.05 -4.82 10.83
C GLN A 58 12.57 -4.88 12.27
N LEU A 59 11.67 -5.05 13.25
CA LEU A 59 12.03 -5.11 14.69
C LEU A 59 12.41 -6.54 15.12
N SER A 60 13.25 -6.67 16.15
CA SER A 60 13.69 -7.99 16.64
C SER A 60 12.56 -8.77 17.31
N GLU A 61 12.73 -10.10 17.40
CA GLU A 61 11.81 -10.99 18.11
C GLU A 61 11.60 -10.55 19.58
N GLU A 62 12.66 -10.06 20.23
CA GLU A 62 12.63 -9.56 21.60
C GLU A 62 11.75 -8.31 21.75
N VAL A 63 11.90 -7.33 20.86
CA VAL A 63 11.09 -6.10 20.88
C VAL A 63 9.62 -6.43 20.62
N MET A 64 9.34 -7.31 19.66
CA MET A 64 7.97 -7.74 19.35
C MET A 64 7.32 -8.45 20.54
N LEU A 65 8.02 -9.41 21.17
CA LEU A 65 7.52 -10.10 22.36
C LEU A 65 7.34 -9.14 23.55
N GLY A 66 8.29 -8.22 23.75
CA GLY A 66 8.19 -7.17 24.75
C GLY A 66 6.94 -6.31 24.57
N ALA A 67 6.61 -5.94 23.33
CA ALA A 67 5.42 -5.18 23.00
C ALA A 67 4.12 -5.96 23.27
N VAL A 68 4.08 -7.26 22.98
CA VAL A 68 2.93 -8.13 23.31
C VAL A 68 2.70 -8.19 24.82
N VAL A 69 3.77 -8.43 25.60
CA VAL A 69 3.69 -8.49 27.07
C VAL A 69 3.26 -7.14 27.64
N PHE A 70 3.84 -6.05 27.15
CA PHE A 70 3.46 -4.70 27.57
C PHE A 70 1.99 -4.42 27.28
N GLY A 71 1.51 -4.72 26.07
CA GLY A 71 0.10 -4.50 25.72
C GLY A 71 -0.86 -5.37 26.54
N HIS A 72 -0.48 -6.60 26.88
CA HIS A 72 -1.26 -7.46 27.79
C HIS A 72 -1.35 -6.85 29.20
N GLU A 73 -0.22 -6.38 29.74
CA GLU A 73 -0.18 -5.73 31.05
C GLU A 73 -1.04 -4.45 31.08
N GLN A 74 -0.92 -3.59 30.06
CA GLN A 74 -1.72 -2.37 29.96
C GLN A 74 -3.22 -2.66 29.74
N GLY A 75 -3.55 -3.74 29.02
CA GLY A 75 -4.93 -4.17 28.77
C GLY A 75 -5.69 -4.54 30.05
N ARG A 76 -5.00 -4.91 31.13
CA ARG A 76 -5.62 -5.27 32.42
C ARG A 76 -6.46 -4.14 33.02
N VAL A 77 -6.10 -2.88 32.76
CA VAL A 77 -6.87 -1.72 33.24
C VAL A 77 -8.27 -1.71 32.65
N ALA A 78 -8.39 -2.01 31.35
CA ALA A 78 -9.69 -2.07 30.68
C ALA A 78 -10.50 -3.29 31.15
N ILE A 79 -9.84 -4.44 31.33
CA ILE A 79 -10.48 -5.66 31.84
C ILE A 79 -11.06 -5.41 33.23
N ALA A 80 -10.29 -4.84 34.15
CA ALA A 80 -10.75 -4.49 35.49
C ALA A 80 -11.95 -3.53 35.47
N ALA A 81 -11.93 -2.52 34.59
CA ALA A 81 -13.06 -1.60 34.44
C ALA A 81 -14.33 -2.30 33.89
N ILE A 82 -14.18 -3.26 32.97
CA ILE A 82 -15.29 -4.08 32.47
C ILE A 82 -15.85 -4.94 33.61
N GLU A 83 -14.99 -5.57 34.42
CA GLU A 83 -15.41 -6.38 35.57
C GLU A 83 -16.12 -5.56 36.64
N GLU A 84 -15.66 -4.34 36.92
CA GLU A 84 -16.35 -3.39 37.80
C GLU A 84 -17.73 -3.02 37.26
N LEU A 85 -17.84 -2.73 35.96
CA LEU A 85 -19.13 -2.43 35.34
C LEU A 85 -20.09 -3.63 35.35
N VAL A 86 -19.58 -4.85 35.12
CA VAL A 86 -20.37 -6.08 35.20
C VAL A 86 -20.80 -6.36 36.64
N ARG A 87 -19.99 -6.02 37.64
CA ARG A 87 -20.38 -6.12 39.05
C ARG A 87 -21.57 -5.21 39.38
N ASP A 88 -21.57 -3.99 38.86
CA ASP A 88 -22.58 -2.98 39.18
C ASP A 88 -23.85 -3.10 38.31
N ALA A 89 -23.71 -3.53 37.05
CA ALA A 89 -24.77 -3.49 36.04
C ALA A 89 -24.86 -4.76 35.17
N GLY A 90 -24.15 -5.83 35.53
CA GLY A 90 -24.18 -7.11 34.82
C GLY A 90 -25.55 -7.79 34.90
N LYS A 91 -25.95 -8.43 33.81
CA LYS A 91 -27.12 -9.32 33.83
C LYS A 91 -26.77 -10.60 34.57
N PRO A 92 -27.76 -11.30 35.16
CA PRO A 92 -27.53 -12.62 35.75
C PRO A 92 -26.87 -13.56 34.75
N GLU A 93 -25.87 -14.31 35.21
CA GLU A 93 -25.27 -15.38 34.41
C GLU A 93 -26.34 -16.39 34.00
N TRP A 94 -26.19 -16.95 32.81
CA TRP A 94 -27.06 -18.02 32.38
C TRP A 94 -26.80 -19.26 33.23
N ALA A 95 -27.86 -19.87 33.75
CA ALA A 95 -27.80 -21.19 34.38
C ALA A 95 -27.67 -22.29 33.31
N TRP A 96 -26.61 -22.20 32.51
CA TRP A 96 -26.28 -23.15 31.46
C TRP A 96 -25.25 -24.16 31.96
N GLN A 97 -25.47 -25.43 31.64
CA GLN A 97 -24.52 -26.51 31.88
C GLN A 97 -24.31 -27.26 30.58
N ALA A 98 -23.07 -27.69 30.33
CA ALA A 98 -22.78 -28.56 29.21
C ALA A 98 -23.52 -29.91 29.40
N PRO A 99 -24.05 -30.52 28.32
CA PRO A 99 -24.61 -31.86 28.39
C PRO A 99 -23.60 -32.86 28.95
N ALA A 100 -24.06 -33.80 29.77
CA ALA A 100 -23.22 -34.89 30.24
C ALA A 100 -22.71 -35.72 29.05
N LYS A 101 -21.44 -36.11 29.10
CA LYS A 101 -20.84 -36.98 28.08
C LYS A 101 -21.39 -38.39 28.22
N ASP A 102 -21.78 -39.00 27.11
CA ASP A 102 -22.15 -40.42 27.06
C ASP A 102 -20.88 -41.27 26.90
N GLU A 103 -20.23 -41.56 28.01
CA GLU A 103 -18.95 -42.30 28.04
C GLU A 103 -19.05 -43.68 27.36
N ALA A 104 -20.21 -44.35 27.46
CA ALA A 104 -20.42 -45.64 26.84
C ALA A 104 -20.49 -45.51 25.30
N PHE A 105 -21.20 -44.50 24.80
CA PHE A 105 -21.25 -44.21 23.37
C PHE A 105 -19.89 -43.76 22.83
N ILE A 106 -19.16 -42.91 23.56
CA ILE A 106 -17.80 -42.48 23.20
C ILE A 106 -16.86 -43.68 23.10
N ALA A 107 -16.89 -44.60 24.07
CA ALA A 107 -16.09 -45.82 24.04
C ALA A 107 -16.41 -46.69 22.82
N LYS A 108 -17.69 -46.80 22.44
CA LYS A 108 -18.12 -47.54 21.25
C LYS A 108 -17.59 -46.90 19.96
N VAL A 109 -17.76 -45.59 19.79
CA VAL A 109 -17.23 -44.85 18.62
C VAL A 109 -15.71 -45.00 18.54
N THR A 110 -15.03 -44.91 19.69
CA THR A 110 -13.57 -45.09 19.78
C THR A 110 -13.14 -46.48 19.33
N ALA A 111 -13.82 -47.53 19.79
CA ALA A 111 -13.51 -48.91 19.40
C ALA A 111 -13.68 -49.16 17.89
N LEU A 112 -14.66 -48.51 17.25
CA LEU A 112 -14.90 -48.65 15.81
C LEU A 112 -13.96 -47.80 14.94
N GLY A 113 -13.48 -46.66 15.46
CA GLY A 113 -12.77 -45.65 14.67
C GLY A 113 -11.27 -45.58 14.88
N GLU A 114 -10.76 -45.82 16.10
CA GLU A 114 -9.39 -45.43 16.47
C GLU A 114 -8.31 -46.11 15.63
N GLU A 115 -8.40 -47.42 15.38
CA GLU A 115 -7.40 -48.14 14.58
C GLU A 115 -7.37 -47.64 13.14
N ARG A 116 -8.55 -47.41 12.55
CA ARG A 116 -8.69 -46.92 11.17
C ARG A 116 -8.14 -45.50 11.02
N LEU A 117 -8.46 -44.62 11.97
CA LEU A 117 -7.95 -43.25 11.98
C LEU A 117 -6.43 -43.24 12.21
N ARG A 118 -5.91 -44.08 13.10
CA ARG A 118 -4.47 -44.22 13.32
C ARG A 118 -3.76 -44.65 12.05
N ALA A 119 -4.32 -45.59 11.28
CA ALA A 119 -3.79 -45.98 9.99
C ALA A 119 -3.87 -44.85 8.94
N ALA A 120 -4.98 -44.11 8.90
CA ALA A 120 -5.16 -42.98 8.00
C ALA A 120 -4.11 -41.87 8.23
N TYR A 121 -3.78 -41.56 9.48
CA TYR A 121 -2.76 -40.56 9.81
C TYR A 121 -1.31 -40.98 9.54
N GLN A 122 -1.05 -42.24 9.16
CA GLN A 122 0.24 -42.66 8.61
C GLN A 122 0.41 -42.29 7.12
N ILE A 123 -0.66 -41.84 6.46
CA ILE A 123 -0.64 -41.43 5.05
C ILE A 123 -0.16 -39.98 4.95
N ARG A 124 0.97 -39.79 4.26
CA ARG A 124 1.63 -38.48 4.11
C ARG A 124 0.87 -37.52 3.19
N SER A 125 0.41 -38.00 2.02
CA SER A 125 -0.33 -37.17 1.05
C SER A 125 -1.67 -36.71 1.62
N LYS A 126 -1.94 -35.40 1.55
CA LYS A 126 -3.16 -34.82 2.12
C LYS A 126 -4.43 -35.42 1.52
N GLN A 127 -4.50 -35.53 0.19
CA GLN A 127 -5.71 -36.01 -0.49
C GLN A 127 -6.00 -37.47 -0.14
N ALA A 128 -4.96 -38.33 -0.17
CA ALA A 128 -5.11 -39.73 0.19
C ALA A 128 -5.50 -39.90 1.67
N ARG A 129 -4.91 -39.11 2.58
CA ARG A 129 -5.29 -39.11 4.00
C ARG A 129 -6.73 -38.67 4.20
N THR A 130 -7.14 -37.57 3.55
CA THR A 130 -8.52 -37.05 3.65
C THR A 130 -9.54 -38.09 3.20
N GLN A 131 -9.23 -38.82 2.12
CA GLN A 131 -10.08 -39.90 1.62
C GLN A 131 -10.15 -41.07 2.63
N ALA A 132 -9.01 -41.49 3.20
CA ALA A 132 -8.97 -42.54 4.21
C ALA A 132 -9.72 -42.16 5.50
N CYS A 133 -9.64 -40.91 5.95
CA CYS A 133 -10.45 -40.41 7.08
C CYS A 133 -11.95 -40.47 6.75
N ARG A 134 -12.38 -40.05 5.55
CA ARG A 134 -13.78 -40.15 5.12
C ARG A 134 -14.28 -41.60 5.12
N GLU A 135 -13.46 -42.52 4.65
CA GLU A 135 -13.77 -43.95 4.67
C GLU A 135 -13.86 -44.50 6.09
N ALA A 136 -12.97 -44.07 6.99
CA ALA A 136 -13.04 -44.41 8.41
C ALA A 136 -14.34 -43.88 9.06
N TYR A 137 -14.72 -42.63 8.75
CA TYR A 137 -15.95 -42.02 9.25
C TYR A 137 -17.19 -42.79 8.77
N ALA A 138 -17.26 -43.09 7.48
CA ALA A 138 -18.34 -43.89 6.90
C ALA A 138 -18.42 -45.28 7.55
N ALA A 139 -17.27 -45.94 7.74
CA ALA A 139 -17.21 -47.26 8.37
C ALA A 139 -17.67 -47.25 9.84
N VAL A 140 -17.38 -46.18 10.59
CA VAL A 140 -17.91 -46.04 11.96
C VAL A 140 -19.43 -45.86 11.92
N MET A 141 -19.94 -44.96 11.07
CA MET A 141 -21.38 -44.75 10.95
C MET A 141 -22.12 -46.02 10.53
N ASP A 142 -21.58 -46.78 9.59
CA ASP A 142 -22.19 -48.03 9.14
C ASP A 142 -22.09 -49.13 10.22
N GLY A 143 -21.00 -49.16 11.00
CA GLY A 143 -20.89 -50.04 12.17
C GLY A 143 -21.95 -49.73 13.24
N LEU A 144 -22.17 -48.46 13.55
CA LEU A 144 -23.22 -48.03 14.49
C LEU A 144 -24.62 -48.40 13.99
N LYS A 145 -24.90 -48.22 12.69
CA LYS A 145 -26.17 -48.64 12.08
C LYS A 145 -26.37 -50.15 12.14
N ALA A 146 -25.33 -50.93 11.85
CA ALA A 146 -25.39 -52.40 11.89
C ALA A 146 -25.69 -52.93 13.29
N GLU A 147 -25.24 -52.22 14.33
CA GLU A 147 -25.55 -52.52 15.73
C GLU A 147 -26.92 -51.98 16.20
N GLY A 148 -27.69 -51.35 15.31
CA GLY A 148 -28.99 -50.77 15.62
C GLY A 148 -28.94 -49.58 16.57
N VAL A 149 -27.80 -48.88 16.63
CA VAL A 149 -27.63 -47.70 17.47
C VAL A 149 -28.15 -46.47 16.72
N GLU A 150 -29.11 -45.77 17.31
CA GLU A 150 -29.55 -44.44 16.84
C GLU A 150 -28.47 -43.40 17.19
N PHE A 151 -28.06 -42.58 16.22
CA PHE A 151 -27.06 -41.55 16.43
C PHE A 151 -27.32 -40.29 15.60
N ASP A 152 -26.76 -39.18 16.09
CA ASP A 152 -26.63 -37.93 15.33
C ASP A 152 -25.28 -37.93 14.62
N GLY A 153 -25.30 -37.87 13.28
CA GLY A 153 -24.10 -37.89 12.45
C GLY A 153 -23.10 -36.79 12.84
N VAL A 154 -23.58 -35.59 13.16
CA VAL A 154 -22.73 -34.45 13.54
C VAL A 154 -22.01 -34.73 14.85
N LYS A 155 -22.68 -35.37 15.80
CA LYS A 155 -22.05 -35.76 17.08
C LYS A 155 -21.00 -36.84 16.87
N VAL A 156 -21.27 -37.83 16.02
CA VAL A 156 -20.29 -38.89 15.70
C VAL A 156 -19.06 -38.29 15.01
N GLU A 157 -19.25 -37.39 14.04
CA GLU A 157 -18.15 -36.67 13.39
C GLU A 157 -17.30 -35.87 14.39
N GLY A 158 -17.95 -35.20 15.36
CA GLY A 158 -17.25 -34.50 16.44
C GLY A 158 -16.41 -35.43 17.32
N LEU A 159 -16.95 -36.60 17.69
CA LEU A 159 -16.21 -37.60 18.47
C LEU A 159 -15.04 -38.22 17.68
N LEU A 160 -15.24 -38.47 16.39
CA LEU A 160 -14.17 -38.93 15.51
C LEU A 160 -13.06 -37.89 15.41
N PHE A 161 -13.43 -36.60 15.25
CA PHE A 161 -12.47 -35.50 15.25
C PHE A 161 -11.68 -35.40 16.57
N ASP A 162 -12.32 -35.63 17.72
CA ASP A 162 -11.62 -35.70 19.01
C ASP A 162 -10.61 -36.86 19.06
N ILE A 163 -10.91 -37.99 18.42
CA ILE A 163 -9.99 -39.13 18.28
C ILE A 163 -8.81 -38.74 17.37
N GLU A 164 -9.08 -38.11 16.23
CA GLU A 164 -8.04 -37.59 15.32
C GLU A 164 -7.08 -36.64 16.05
N SER A 165 -7.64 -35.69 16.80
CA SER A 165 -6.90 -34.74 17.63
C SER A 165 -5.98 -35.44 18.62
N ARG A 166 -6.53 -36.40 19.39
CA ARG A 166 -5.77 -37.17 20.38
C ARG A 166 -4.64 -37.99 19.74
N ILE A 167 -4.87 -38.61 18.59
CA ILE A 167 -3.85 -39.39 17.87
C ILE A 167 -2.68 -38.47 17.48
N VAL A 168 -2.96 -37.40 16.72
CA VAL A 168 -1.92 -36.51 16.18
C VAL A 168 -1.15 -35.82 17.30
N ARG A 169 -1.86 -35.27 18.29
CA ARG A 169 -1.23 -34.58 19.43
C ARG A 169 -0.38 -35.53 20.25
N GLY A 170 -0.87 -36.74 20.50
CA GLY A 170 -0.16 -37.77 21.24
C GLY A 170 1.17 -38.16 20.57
N GLN A 171 1.16 -38.36 19.25
CA GLN A 171 2.37 -38.68 18.48
C GLN A 171 3.41 -37.57 18.56
N ILE A 172 3.00 -36.31 18.30
CA ILE A 172 3.91 -35.16 18.31
C ILE A 172 4.51 -34.95 19.70
N LEU A 173 3.71 -35.04 20.77
CA LEU A 173 4.18 -34.88 22.14
C LEU A 173 5.04 -36.06 22.62
N ALA A 174 4.94 -37.24 21.98
CA ALA A 174 5.82 -38.38 22.22
C ALA A 174 7.15 -38.29 21.46
N GLY A 175 7.33 -37.30 20.60
CA GLY A 175 8.51 -37.15 19.75
C GLY A 175 8.52 -38.04 18.51
N GLU A 176 7.36 -38.61 18.15
CA GLU A 176 7.20 -39.31 16.88
C GLU A 176 7.20 -38.31 15.70
N PRO A 177 7.48 -38.77 14.47
CA PRO A 177 7.35 -37.94 13.28
C PRO A 177 5.94 -37.36 13.13
N ARG A 178 5.84 -36.15 12.58
CA ARG A 178 4.56 -35.50 12.23
C ARG A 178 3.83 -36.26 11.12
N ILE A 179 2.62 -35.81 10.81
CA ILE A 179 1.71 -36.45 9.83
C ILE A 179 2.37 -36.67 8.46
N ASP A 180 3.24 -35.75 8.02
CA ASP A 180 3.97 -35.87 6.74
C ASP A 180 5.38 -36.48 6.88
N GLY A 181 5.74 -36.92 8.09
CA GLY A 181 7.02 -37.56 8.43
C GLY A 181 8.14 -36.60 8.84
N ARG A 182 7.89 -35.29 8.92
CA ARG A 182 8.89 -34.30 9.39
C ARG A 182 9.06 -34.34 10.91
N ASP A 183 10.18 -33.79 11.37
CA ASP A 183 10.33 -33.35 12.76
C ASP A 183 9.62 -32.00 12.99
N THR A 184 9.71 -31.50 14.22
CA THR A 184 9.06 -30.27 14.66
C THR A 184 9.71 -28.99 14.11
N ARG A 185 10.92 -29.06 13.54
CA ARG A 185 11.72 -27.89 13.13
C ARG A 185 11.87 -27.73 11.62
N THR A 186 11.64 -28.79 10.85
CA THR A 186 11.91 -28.85 9.40
C THR A 186 10.81 -28.14 8.59
N VAL A 187 11.23 -27.23 7.71
CA VAL A 187 10.39 -26.58 6.69
C VAL A 187 10.15 -27.55 5.52
N ARG A 188 8.97 -27.53 4.90
CA ARG A 188 8.67 -28.35 3.71
C ARG A 188 9.55 -27.95 2.51
N PRO A 189 9.70 -28.83 1.49
CA PRO A 189 10.43 -28.49 0.27
C PRO A 189 9.90 -27.20 -0.37
N ILE A 190 10.82 -26.36 -0.87
CA ILE A 190 10.51 -25.06 -1.48
C ILE A 190 10.95 -25.10 -2.94
N GLU A 191 10.05 -24.71 -3.84
CA GLU A 191 10.33 -24.49 -5.25
C GLU A 191 9.93 -23.07 -5.63
N ILE A 192 10.80 -22.39 -6.37
CA ILE A 192 10.62 -21.00 -6.77
C ILE A 192 10.82 -20.88 -8.26
N ARG A 193 9.86 -20.28 -8.95
CA ARG A 193 9.99 -19.89 -10.37
C ARG A 193 9.62 -18.43 -10.53
N THR A 194 10.54 -17.63 -11.07
CA THR A 194 10.27 -16.25 -11.47
C THR A 194 9.75 -16.17 -12.90
N ALA A 195 9.20 -15.02 -13.29
CA ALA A 195 8.68 -14.77 -14.63
C ALA A 195 7.70 -15.88 -15.10
N ALA A 196 6.88 -16.39 -14.18
CA ALA A 196 5.93 -17.47 -14.43
C ALA A 196 4.86 -17.10 -15.48
N LEU A 197 4.57 -15.80 -15.64
CA LEU A 197 3.60 -15.26 -16.58
C LEU A 197 4.28 -14.32 -17.59
N PRO A 198 3.99 -14.42 -18.89
CA PRO A 198 4.80 -13.78 -19.94
C PRO A 198 4.58 -12.26 -20.10
N ARG A 199 3.42 -11.72 -19.70
CA ARG A 199 3.04 -10.31 -19.97
C ARG A 199 2.92 -9.42 -18.76
N VAL A 200 2.86 -9.99 -17.56
CA VAL A 200 2.76 -9.20 -16.32
C VAL A 200 4.08 -8.49 -16.06
N HIS A 201 4.07 -7.41 -15.27
CA HIS A 201 5.30 -6.63 -15.05
C HIS A 201 6.32 -7.44 -14.23
N GLY A 202 5.84 -8.22 -13.26
CA GLY A 202 6.63 -9.28 -12.62
C GLY A 202 5.73 -10.40 -12.11
N SER A 203 6.28 -11.61 -11.99
CA SER A 203 5.59 -12.76 -11.41
C SER A 203 6.50 -13.74 -10.73
N ALA A 204 5.93 -14.48 -9.78
CA ALA A 204 6.57 -15.60 -9.14
C ALA A 204 5.55 -16.72 -8.88
N LEU A 205 5.97 -17.97 -9.05
CA LEU A 205 5.32 -19.15 -8.52
C LEU A 205 6.15 -19.64 -7.33
N PHE A 206 5.61 -19.48 -6.14
CA PHE A 206 6.22 -19.94 -4.90
C PHE A 206 5.46 -21.16 -4.39
N THR A 207 6.14 -22.30 -4.30
CA THR A 207 5.59 -23.55 -3.79
C THR A 207 6.36 -23.95 -2.53
N ARG A 208 5.63 -24.26 -1.45
CA ARG A 208 6.18 -24.84 -0.22
C ARG A 208 5.35 -26.05 0.21
N GLY A 209 5.88 -27.25 -0.02
CA GLY A 209 5.10 -28.48 0.07
C GLY A 209 3.85 -28.41 -0.82
N GLU A 210 2.69 -28.81 -0.30
CA GLU A 210 1.39 -28.73 -0.99
C GLU A 210 0.70 -27.35 -0.79
N THR A 211 1.48 -26.26 -0.74
CA THR A 211 0.97 -24.88 -0.69
C THR A 211 1.65 -24.07 -1.77
N GLN A 212 0.87 -23.53 -2.71
CA GLN A 212 1.37 -22.84 -3.89
C GLN A 212 0.65 -21.52 -4.11
N ALA A 213 1.43 -20.47 -4.34
CA ALA A 213 0.93 -19.15 -4.67
C ALA A 213 1.54 -18.70 -6.01
N LEU A 214 0.67 -18.46 -6.99
CA LEU A 214 1.00 -17.74 -8.22
C LEU A 214 0.76 -16.25 -7.96
N VAL A 215 1.84 -15.48 -7.95
CA VAL A 215 1.78 -14.06 -7.58
C VAL A 215 2.22 -13.20 -8.76
N ALA A 216 1.42 -12.17 -9.07
CA ALA A 216 1.71 -11.20 -10.11
C ALA A 216 1.81 -9.79 -9.52
N ALA A 217 2.82 -9.04 -9.94
CA ALA A 217 3.00 -7.63 -9.65
C ALA A 217 2.70 -6.79 -10.91
N THR A 218 1.94 -5.72 -10.71
CA THR A 218 1.58 -4.72 -11.73
C THR A 218 1.97 -3.35 -11.22
N LEU A 219 2.57 -2.55 -12.10
CA LEU A 219 3.02 -1.18 -11.85
C LEU A 219 2.05 -0.23 -12.56
N GLY A 220 1.59 0.78 -11.84
CA GLY A 220 0.66 1.79 -12.34
C GLY A 220 1.12 3.21 -12.03
N THR A 221 0.33 4.15 -12.50
CA THR A 221 0.51 5.59 -12.27
C THR A 221 -0.16 6.02 -10.96
N GLU A 222 -0.04 7.30 -10.61
CA GLU A 222 -0.73 7.86 -9.44
C GLU A 222 -2.26 7.74 -9.55
N ARG A 223 -2.81 7.78 -10.77
CA ARG A 223 -4.25 7.58 -11.01
C ARG A 223 -4.76 6.18 -10.68
N ASP A 224 -3.87 5.21 -10.66
CA ASP A 224 -4.19 3.82 -10.32
C ASP A 224 -4.16 3.57 -8.80
N ALA A 225 -3.74 4.56 -8.00
CA ALA A 225 -3.74 4.46 -6.55
C ALA A 225 -5.17 4.33 -6.02
N GLN A 226 -5.34 3.52 -4.98
CA GLN A 226 -6.66 3.28 -4.41
C GLN A 226 -7.04 4.43 -3.48
N ARG A 227 -8.06 5.21 -3.84
CA ARG A 227 -8.69 6.17 -2.94
C ARG A 227 -9.55 5.45 -1.91
N ILE A 228 -9.32 5.72 -0.63
CA ILE A 228 -10.03 5.15 0.50
C ILE A 228 -10.76 6.28 1.23
N ASP A 229 -12.10 6.23 1.21
CA ASP A 229 -12.95 7.06 2.04
C ASP A 229 -13.18 6.36 3.38
N ALA A 230 -12.42 6.77 4.41
CA ALA A 230 -12.45 6.19 5.75
C ALA A 230 -13.02 7.16 6.78
N LEU A 231 -13.46 6.62 7.92
CA LEU A 231 -13.97 7.43 9.04
C LEU A 231 -13.00 8.51 9.54
N ALA A 232 -11.69 8.27 9.40
CA ALA A 232 -10.65 9.20 9.81
C ALA A 232 -10.28 10.25 8.75
N GLY A 233 -10.89 10.17 7.57
CA GLY A 233 -10.59 11.02 6.41
C GLY A 233 -10.25 10.20 5.17
N GLU A 234 -10.26 10.89 4.02
CA GLU A 234 -9.88 10.32 2.75
C GLU A 234 -8.36 10.22 2.62
N PHE A 235 -7.85 9.09 2.13
CA PHE A 235 -6.43 8.92 1.81
C PHE A 235 -6.22 8.04 0.58
N GLU A 236 -5.02 8.10 0.00
CA GLU A 236 -4.63 7.27 -1.14
C GLU A 236 -3.66 6.16 -0.73
N ASP A 237 -3.92 4.96 -1.22
CA ASP A 237 -3.11 3.78 -0.97
C ASP A 237 -2.38 3.36 -2.25
N ARG A 238 -1.08 3.64 -2.30
CA ARG A 238 -0.23 3.33 -3.45
C ARG A 238 0.16 1.85 -3.55
N PHE A 239 -0.09 1.04 -2.52
CA PHE A 239 0.29 -0.38 -2.53
C PHE A 239 -0.90 -1.27 -2.23
N MET A 240 -1.44 -1.91 -3.25
CA MET A 240 -2.55 -2.86 -3.12
C MET A 240 -2.01 -4.29 -3.11
N LEU A 241 -2.51 -5.10 -2.17
CA LEU A 241 -2.31 -6.55 -2.20
C LEU A 241 -3.67 -7.23 -2.14
N HIS A 242 -4.01 -7.92 -3.22
CA HIS A 242 -5.19 -8.76 -3.30
C HIS A 242 -4.78 -10.22 -3.17
N TYR A 243 -5.50 -10.94 -2.32
CA TYR A 243 -5.30 -12.35 -2.07
C TYR A 243 -6.59 -13.06 -2.47
N ASN A 244 -6.46 -14.11 -3.27
CA ASN A 244 -7.56 -14.91 -3.77
C ASN A 244 -7.29 -16.39 -3.46
N MET A 245 -8.28 -17.07 -2.90
CA MET A 245 -8.25 -18.48 -2.58
C MET A 245 -9.43 -19.20 -3.25
N PRO A 246 -9.27 -19.58 -4.53
CA PRO A 246 -10.30 -20.31 -5.25
C PRO A 246 -10.56 -21.69 -4.61
N PRO A 247 -11.79 -22.23 -4.69
CA PRO A 247 -12.14 -23.51 -4.07
C PRO A 247 -11.27 -24.70 -4.51
N PHE A 248 -10.79 -24.69 -5.76
CA PHE A 248 -9.94 -25.77 -6.25
C PHE A 248 -8.60 -25.87 -5.51
N ALA A 249 -8.15 -24.81 -4.84
CA ALA A 249 -6.90 -24.82 -4.08
C ALA A 249 -6.90 -25.83 -2.93
N THR A 250 -8.09 -26.19 -2.42
CA THR A 250 -8.28 -27.25 -1.41
C THR A 250 -8.95 -28.49 -2.00
N GLY A 251 -9.13 -28.56 -3.32
CA GLY A 251 -9.84 -29.65 -4.00
C GLY A 251 -11.37 -29.60 -3.83
N GLU A 252 -11.92 -28.43 -3.53
CA GLU A 252 -13.36 -28.25 -3.30
C GLU A 252 -14.04 -27.52 -4.47
N THR A 253 -15.36 -27.59 -4.53
CA THR A 253 -16.19 -26.72 -5.37
C THR A 253 -16.82 -25.63 -4.50
N GLY A 254 -17.06 -24.46 -5.07
CA GLY A 254 -17.63 -23.35 -4.30
C GLY A 254 -17.82 -22.10 -5.14
N ARG A 255 -18.32 -21.04 -4.48
CA ARG A 255 -18.53 -19.74 -5.12
C ARG A 255 -17.20 -19.08 -5.48
N VAL A 256 -17.10 -18.58 -6.70
CA VAL A 256 -16.01 -17.71 -7.19
C VAL A 256 -16.58 -16.32 -7.46
N GLY A 257 -15.92 -15.27 -6.98
CA GLY A 257 -16.40 -13.89 -7.13
C GLY A 257 -15.89 -12.99 -6.01
N SER A 258 -16.81 -12.42 -5.23
CA SER A 258 -16.47 -11.50 -4.13
C SER A 258 -15.60 -12.16 -3.06
N PRO A 259 -14.52 -11.49 -2.61
CA PRO A 259 -13.60 -12.06 -1.63
C PRO A 259 -14.26 -12.22 -0.24
N LYS A 260 -13.97 -13.34 0.42
CA LYS A 260 -14.36 -13.64 1.80
C LYS A 260 -13.55 -12.81 2.79
N ARG A 261 -14.05 -12.68 4.03
CA ARG A 261 -13.31 -12.00 5.12
C ARG A 261 -11.91 -12.58 5.34
N ARG A 262 -11.73 -13.90 5.25
CA ARG A 262 -10.42 -14.56 5.40
C ARG A 262 -9.46 -14.19 4.27
N GLU A 263 -9.95 -14.06 3.03
CA GLU A 263 -9.14 -13.62 1.89
C GLU A 263 -8.65 -12.18 2.09
N ILE A 264 -9.53 -11.28 2.53
CA ILE A 264 -9.17 -9.90 2.89
C ILE A 264 -8.16 -9.87 4.05
N GLY A 265 -8.39 -10.67 5.10
CA GLY A 265 -7.50 -10.74 6.26
C GLY A 265 -6.10 -11.25 5.90
N HIS A 266 -6.01 -12.33 5.12
CA HIS A 266 -4.74 -12.86 4.62
C HIS A 266 -4.03 -11.87 3.69
N GLY A 267 -4.77 -11.21 2.80
CA GLY A 267 -4.23 -10.15 1.95
C GLY A 267 -3.70 -8.97 2.76
N ARG A 268 -4.40 -8.57 3.83
CA ARG A 268 -3.94 -7.51 4.72
C ARG A 268 -2.68 -7.91 5.48
N LEU A 269 -2.62 -9.12 6.02
CA LEU A 269 -1.41 -9.64 6.70
C LEU A 269 -0.20 -9.65 5.76
N ALA A 270 -0.38 -10.16 4.53
CA ALA A 270 0.70 -10.19 3.56
C ALA A 270 1.13 -8.78 3.13
N LYS A 271 0.18 -7.84 3.01
CA LYS A 271 0.46 -6.43 2.73
C LYS A 271 1.30 -5.80 3.83
N ARG A 272 0.90 -5.95 5.10
CA ARG A 272 1.62 -5.44 6.27
C ARG A 272 3.08 -5.90 6.28
N ALA A 273 3.30 -7.17 5.98
CA ALA A 273 4.64 -7.75 5.92
C ALA A 273 5.55 -7.10 4.86
N LEU A 274 5.00 -6.69 3.71
CA LEU A 274 5.79 -6.15 2.59
C LEU A 274 5.95 -4.63 2.63
N VAL A 275 5.01 -3.89 3.23
CA VAL A 275 5.05 -2.41 3.31
C VAL A 275 6.37 -1.91 3.91
N ALA A 276 6.88 -2.60 4.93
CA ALA A 276 8.10 -2.21 5.64
C ALA A 276 9.38 -2.19 4.77
N VAL A 277 9.37 -2.90 3.63
CA VAL A 277 10.53 -2.98 2.72
C VAL A 277 10.30 -2.32 1.38
N LEU A 278 9.16 -1.65 1.18
CA LEU A 278 8.92 -0.91 -0.05
C LEU A 278 9.90 0.29 -0.17
N PRO A 279 10.33 0.63 -1.40
CA PRO A 279 11.06 1.87 -1.66
C PRO A 279 10.16 3.08 -1.40
N ASP A 280 10.74 4.24 -1.11
CA ASP A 280 9.97 5.45 -0.88
C ASP A 280 9.35 5.96 -2.20
N LYS A 281 8.30 6.80 -2.13
CA LYS A 281 7.58 7.28 -3.34
C LYS A 281 8.49 8.09 -4.27
N ILE A 282 9.46 8.79 -3.71
CA ILE A 282 10.40 9.61 -4.47
C ILE A 282 11.34 8.72 -5.30
N ASP A 283 11.81 7.61 -4.73
CA ASP A 283 12.76 6.70 -5.39
C ASP A 283 12.08 5.78 -6.40
N PHE A 284 10.82 5.42 -6.13
CA PHE A 284 10.02 4.57 -7.01
C PHE A 284 8.58 5.11 -7.12
N PRO A 285 8.32 6.05 -8.04
CA PRO A 285 7.07 6.81 -8.13
C PRO A 285 5.92 6.02 -8.81
N TYR A 286 5.83 4.73 -8.51
CA TYR A 286 4.81 3.84 -9.05
C TYR A 286 3.78 3.47 -7.99
N THR A 287 2.54 3.31 -8.45
CA THR A 287 1.54 2.52 -7.72
C THR A 287 1.82 1.04 -7.95
N LEU A 288 1.70 0.24 -6.90
CA LEU A 288 2.03 -1.17 -6.87
C LEU A 288 0.77 -1.98 -6.60
N ARG A 289 0.43 -2.91 -7.48
CA ARG A 289 -0.62 -3.90 -7.24
C ARG A 289 -0.03 -5.30 -7.29
N VAL A 290 -0.16 -6.03 -6.19
CA VAL A 290 0.17 -7.44 -6.09
C VAL A 290 -1.12 -8.25 -6.02
N VAL A 291 -1.22 -9.30 -6.83
CA VAL A 291 -2.31 -10.27 -6.76
C VAL A 291 -1.70 -11.64 -6.50
N SER A 292 -2.09 -12.26 -5.39
CA SER A 292 -1.69 -13.62 -5.03
C SER A 292 -2.87 -14.57 -5.25
N GLU A 293 -2.74 -15.43 -6.25
CA GLU A 293 -3.67 -16.52 -6.53
C GLU A 293 -3.16 -17.80 -5.87
N ILE A 294 -3.91 -18.34 -4.92
CA ILE A 294 -3.54 -19.61 -4.27
C ILE A 294 -4.01 -20.75 -5.16
N THR A 295 -3.07 -21.52 -5.69
CA THR A 295 -3.36 -22.65 -6.57
C THR A 295 -3.43 -23.97 -5.82
N GLU A 296 -2.73 -24.07 -4.68
CA GLU A 296 -2.77 -25.22 -3.75
C GLU A 296 -2.65 -24.72 -2.31
N SER A 297 -3.38 -25.34 -1.37
CA SER A 297 -3.33 -24.95 0.04
C SER A 297 -3.35 -26.14 1.00
N ASN A 298 -2.22 -26.34 1.70
CA ASN A 298 -2.09 -27.28 2.80
C ASN A 298 -1.22 -26.73 3.93
N GLY A 299 -1.20 -25.42 4.12
CA GLY A 299 -0.46 -24.78 5.21
C GLY A 299 -0.09 -23.34 4.88
N SER A 300 -0.68 -22.40 5.60
CA SER A 300 -0.45 -20.95 5.52
C SER A 300 -0.09 -20.40 4.14
N SER A 301 -1.09 -20.38 3.27
CA SER A 301 -1.02 -19.71 1.97
C SER A 301 -0.78 -18.20 2.09
N SER A 302 -1.14 -17.56 3.21
CA SER A 302 -0.82 -16.14 3.46
C SER A 302 0.68 -15.87 3.53
N MET A 303 1.44 -16.79 4.14
CA MET A 303 2.91 -16.68 4.18
C MET A 303 3.55 -17.02 2.83
N ALA A 304 2.95 -17.94 2.06
CA ALA A 304 3.35 -18.15 0.66
C ALA A 304 3.12 -16.88 -0.19
N SER A 305 2.03 -16.14 0.06
CA SER A 305 1.76 -14.84 -0.59
C SER A 305 2.78 -13.76 -0.24
N VAL A 306 3.30 -13.74 0.99
CA VAL A 306 4.40 -12.84 1.38
C VAL A 306 5.65 -13.16 0.55
N CYS A 307 6.06 -14.43 0.53
CA CYS A 307 7.25 -14.86 -0.22
C CYS A 307 7.10 -14.59 -1.72
N GLY A 308 5.99 -15.04 -2.31
CA GLY A 308 5.70 -14.83 -3.73
C GLY A 308 5.51 -13.36 -4.09
N GLY A 309 4.92 -12.55 -3.21
CA GLY A 309 4.77 -11.09 -3.38
C GLY A 309 6.11 -10.37 -3.39
N CYS A 310 7.00 -10.72 -2.47
CA CYS A 310 8.37 -10.20 -2.45
C CYS A 310 9.09 -10.50 -3.77
N LEU A 311 9.04 -11.76 -4.21
CA LEU A 311 9.70 -12.21 -5.45
C LEU A 311 9.09 -11.56 -6.69
N ALA A 312 7.76 -11.46 -6.78
CA ALA A 312 7.07 -10.86 -7.90
C ALA A 312 7.35 -9.34 -8.01
N LEU A 313 7.46 -8.64 -6.88
CA LEU A 313 7.85 -7.22 -6.86
C LEU A 313 9.29 -7.03 -7.36
N MET A 314 10.24 -7.86 -6.90
CA MET A 314 11.62 -7.82 -7.38
C MET A 314 11.74 -8.19 -8.87
N ASP A 315 10.97 -9.20 -9.32
CA ASP A 315 10.86 -9.59 -10.73
C ASP A 315 10.26 -8.49 -11.60
N ALA A 316 9.44 -7.60 -11.02
CA ALA A 316 8.91 -6.40 -11.66
C ALA A 316 9.88 -5.20 -11.65
N GLY A 317 11.07 -5.35 -11.07
CA GLY A 317 12.07 -4.29 -10.92
C GLY A 317 11.78 -3.28 -9.80
N VAL A 318 10.93 -3.64 -8.84
CA VAL A 318 10.71 -2.81 -7.64
C VAL A 318 11.93 -2.94 -6.72
N PRO A 319 12.65 -1.85 -6.40
CA PRO A 319 13.86 -1.89 -5.58
C PRO A 319 13.50 -2.02 -4.09
N LEU A 320 13.07 -3.23 -3.68
CA LEU A 320 12.79 -3.52 -2.27
C LEU A 320 14.05 -3.38 -1.41
N LYS A 321 13.89 -2.79 -0.21
CA LYS A 321 14.97 -2.57 0.76
C LYS A 321 15.60 -3.90 1.25
N ALA A 322 14.82 -4.97 1.28
CA ALA A 322 15.26 -6.32 1.62
C ALA A 322 14.27 -7.38 1.12
N HIS A 323 14.73 -8.63 1.05
CA HIS A 323 13.84 -9.79 0.92
C HIS A 323 13.00 -9.98 2.19
N VAL A 324 11.75 -10.39 2.04
CA VAL A 324 10.84 -10.72 3.15
C VAL A 324 10.24 -12.09 2.93
N ALA A 325 10.39 -12.97 3.93
CA ALA A 325 9.76 -14.28 3.94
C ALA A 325 8.78 -14.40 5.10
N GLY A 326 7.80 -15.28 4.93
CA GLY A 326 6.83 -15.63 5.95
C GLY A 326 6.90 -17.11 6.33
N ILE A 327 6.66 -17.40 7.61
CA ILE A 327 6.52 -18.75 8.14
C ILE A 327 5.27 -18.85 9.02
N ALA A 328 4.59 -19.98 8.96
CA ALA A 328 3.55 -20.32 9.92
C ALA A 328 4.04 -21.38 10.89
N MET A 329 3.68 -21.18 12.14
CA MET A 329 4.13 -21.94 13.27
C MET A 329 2.91 -22.39 14.06
N GLY A 330 3.03 -23.53 14.72
CA GLY A 330 1.99 -24.04 15.62
C GLY A 330 2.57 -24.44 16.96
N LEU A 331 1.69 -24.67 17.92
CA LEU A 331 2.05 -25.20 19.21
C LEU A 331 1.00 -26.19 19.69
N ILE A 332 1.46 -27.32 20.22
CA ILE A 332 0.65 -28.31 20.92
C ILE A 332 1.14 -28.37 22.35
N LYS A 333 0.22 -28.37 23.32
CA LYS A 333 0.50 -28.36 24.75
C LYS A 333 -0.48 -29.24 25.52
N GLU A 334 0.06 -30.10 26.39
CA GLU A 334 -0.71 -30.89 27.35
C GLU A 334 0.00 -30.90 28.70
N GLY A 335 -0.66 -30.34 29.72
CA GLY A 335 -0.05 -30.13 31.03
C GLY A 335 1.24 -29.33 30.89
N ASN A 336 2.38 -29.91 31.28
CA ASN A 336 3.70 -29.28 31.19
C ASN A 336 4.48 -29.62 29.91
N ARG A 337 3.97 -30.55 29.08
CA ARG A 337 4.61 -30.93 27.81
C ARG A 337 4.12 -30.00 26.71
N PHE A 338 5.02 -29.55 25.83
CA PHE A 338 4.66 -28.81 24.64
C PHE A 338 5.61 -29.11 23.49
N ALA A 339 5.14 -28.89 22.26
CA ALA A 339 5.92 -28.96 21.04
C ALA A 339 5.62 -27.74 20.16
N VAL A 340 6.66 -27.08 19.66
CA VAL A 340 6.57 -25.99 18.68
C VAL A 340 6.77 -26.58 17.29
N LEU A 341 5.83 -26.33 16.38
CA LEU A 341 5.81 -26.89 15.03
C LEU A 341 6.19 -25.81 14.00
N THR A 342 7.22 -26.09 13.21
CA THR A 342 7.62 -25.25 12.07
C THR A 342 6.85 -25.64 10.80
N ASP A 343 6.39 -24.63 10.06
CA ASP A 343 5.72 -24.78 8.76
C ASP A 343 4.54 -25.76 8.87
N ILE A 344 3.54 -25.36 9.66
CA ILE A 344 2.38 -26.18 9.98
C ILE A 344 1.53 -26.51 8.74
N LEU A 345 0.99 -27.73 8.76
CA LEU A 345 -0.04 -28.19 7.85
C LEU A 345 -1.42 -27.67 8.24
N GLY A 346 -2.40 -27.78 7.34
CA GLY A 346 -3.79 -27.44 7.67
C GLY A 346 -4.36 -28.26 8.84
N ASP A 347 -4.03 -29.55 8.90
CA ASP A 347 -4.42 -30.43 10.02
C ASP A 347 -3.83 -29.94 11.35
N GLU A 348 -2.55 -29.55 11.35
CA GLU A 348 -1.83 -29.13 12.56
C GLU A 348 -2.29 -27.75 13.07
N ASP A 349 -2.75 -26.87 12.17
CA ASP A 349 -3.43 -25.62 12.52
C ASP A 349 -4.76 -25.91 13.25
N HIS A 350 -5.59 -26.78 12.67
CA HIS A 350 -6.89 -27.12 13.25
C HIS A 350 -6.77 -27.79 14.62
N LEU A 351 -5.78 -28.68 14.79
CA LEU A 351 -5.55 -29.48 15.99
C LEU A 351 -4.62 -28.83 17.03
N GLY A 352 -3.93 -27.76 16.64
CA GLY A 352 -3.00 -27.01 17.49
C GLY A 352 -3.70 -26.06 18.47
N ASP A 353 -2.99 -25.74 19.56
CA ASP A 353 -3.45 -24.86 20.65
C ASP A 353 -3.11 -23.39 20.44
N MET A 354 -2.14 -23.12 19.57
CA MET A 354 -1.80 -21.79 19.09
C MET A 354 -1.28 -21.93 17.66
N ASP A 355 -1.73 -21.04 16.79
CA ASP A 355 -1.14 -20.80 15.48
C ASP A 355 -0.61 -19.37 15.43
N PHE A 356 0.59 -19.21 14.87
CA PHE A 356 1.14 -17.87 14.67
C PHE A 356 1.95 -17.80 13.39
N LYS A 357 1.98 -16.59 12.83
CA LYS A 357 2.55 -16.30 11.52
C LYS A 357 3.55 -15.18 11.72
N VAL A 358 4.79 -15.43 11.31
CA VAL A 358 5.90 -14.49 11.43
C VAL A 358 6.40 -14.19 10.04
N ALA A 359 6.40 -12.92 9.66
CA ALA A 359 7.00 -12.44 8.43
C ALA A 359 8.06 -11.39 8.73
N GLY A 360 9.11 -11.36 7.92
CA GLY A 360 10.23 -10.46 8.13
C GLY A 360 11.39 -10.68 7.19
N SER A 361 12.37 -9.79 7.28
CA SER A 361 13.65 -9.90 6.58
C SER A 361 14.70 -10.57 7.48
N ALA A 362 15.95 -10.57 7.03
CA ALA A 362 17.09 -10.89 7.87
C ALA A 362 17.32 -9.85 8.99
N GLY A 363 16.87 -8.61 8.79
CA GLY A 363 17.01 -7.52 9.76
C GLY A 363 16.00 -7.57 10.91
N GLY A 364 14.84 -8.20 10.71
CA GLY A 364 13.82 -8.34 11.75
C GLY A 364 12.43 -8.65 11.21
N ILE A 365 11.46 -8.70 12.13
CA ILE A 365 10.04 -8.94 11.88
C ILE A 365 9.39 -7.71 11.24
N THR A 366 8.63 -7.94 10.19
CA THR A 366 7.78 -6.92 9.54
C THR A 366 6.30 -7.13 9.82
N ALA A 367 5.86 -8.35 10.12
CA ALA A 367 4.52 -8.63 10.61
C ALA A 367 4.50 -9.87 11.52
N LEU A 368 3.68 -9.80 12.57
CA LEU A 368 3.40 -10.92 13.47
C LEU A 368 1.89 -11.00 13.70
N GLN A 369 1.33 -12.18 13.47
CA GLN A 369 -0.05 -12.54 13.81
C GLN A 369 -0.03 -13.76 14.71
N MET A 370 -0.80 -13.76 15.80
CA MET A 370 -0.93 -14.90 16.71
C MET A 370 -2.39 -15.11 17.08
N ASP A 371 -2.84 -16.36 17.06
CA ASP A 371 -4.15 -16.78 17.54
C ASP A 371 -3.94 -17.93 18.55
N ILE A 372 -4.37 -17.70 19.80
CA ILE A 372 -4.16 -18.61 20.93
C ILE A 372 -5.51 -19.15 21.38
N LYS A 373 -5.67 -20.49 21.35
CA LYS A 373 -6.92 -21.18 21.68
C LYS A 373 -7.00 -21.64 23.12
N ILE A 374 -5.87 -21.71 23.84
CA ILE A 374 -5.80 -22.18 25.23
C ILE A 374 -5.18 -21.14 26.16
N GLN A 375 -5.43 -21.28 27.46
CA GLN A 375 -4.69 -20.54 28.47
C GLN A 375 -3.35 -21.24 28.81
N GLY A 376 -2.44 -20.49 29.44
CA GLY A 376 -1.18 -21.05 29.95
C GLY A 376 -0.03 -21.13 28.94
N ILE A 377 -0.10 -20.35 27.85
CA ILE A 377 1.07 -20.06 27.01
C ILE A 377 1.85 -18.92 27.66
N THR A 378 3.01 -19.23 28.22
CA THR A 378 3.83 -18.25 28.93
C THR A 378 4.74 -17.47 27.97
N LYS A 379 5.35 -16.38 28.47
CA LYS A 379 6.36 -15.60 27.75
C LYS A 379 7.52 -16.47 27.26
N GLU A 380 7.96 -17.41 28.08
CA GLU A 380 9.10 -18.28 27.79
C GLU A 380 8.77 -19.21 26.62
N ILE A 381 7.54 -19.75 26.59
CA ILE A 381 7.05 -20.57 25.47
C ILE A 381 7.02 -19.74 24.18
N MET A 382 6.49 -18.51 24.24
CA MET A 382 6.47 -17.60 23.08
C MET A 382 7.87 -17.26 22.58
N GLN A 383 8.84 -17.07 23.49
CA GLN A 383 10.23 -16.79 23.13
C GLN A 383 10.86 -17.97 22.36
N VAL A 384 10.70 -19.20 22.86
CA VAL A 384 11.18 -20.41 22.15
C VAL A 384 10.53 -20.52 20.77
N ALA A 385 9.23 -20.22 20.69
CA ALA A 385 8.47 -20.30 19.45
C ALA A 385 8.93 -19.27 18.41
N LEU A 386 9.20 -18.02 18.82
CA LEU A 386 9.71 -16.96 17.95
C LEU A 386 11.14 -17.23 17.47
N GLU A 387 12.01 -17.78 18.31
CA GLU A 387 13.37 -18.14 17.89
C GLU A 387 13.34 -19.25 16.83
N GLN A 388 12.54 -20.31 17.04
CA GLN A 388 12.36 -21.36 16.04
C GLN A 388 11.74 -20.82 14.74
N ALA A 389 10.82 -19.84 14.84
CA ALA A 389 10.26 -19.16 13.68
C ALA A 389 11.31 -18.34 12.90
N LYS A 390 12.23 -17.69 13.61
CA LYS A 390 13.35 -16.95 13.01
C LYS A 390 14.27 -17.87 12.21
N GLU A 391 14.67 -19.01 12.78
CA GLU A 391 15.46 -20.02 12.08
C GLU A 391 14.79 -20.42 10.75
N ALA A 392 13.50 -20.74 10.79
CA ALA A 392 12.72 -21.14 9.62
C ALA A 392 12.57 -20.00 8.60
N ARG A 393 12.32 -18.77 9.06
CA ARG A 393 12.24 -17.56 8.21
C ARG A 393 13.55 -17.34 7.47
N LEU A 394 14.69 -17.44 8.16
CA LEU A 394 16.02 -17.28 7.56
C LEU A 394 16.32 -18.40 6.55
N HIS A 395 15.90 -19.64 6.82
CA HIS A 395 16.03 -20.74 5.86
C HIS A 395 15.26 -20.45 4.55
N ILE A 396 14.01 -20.00 4.66
CA ILE A 396 13.19 -19.64 3.48
C ILE A 396 13.79 -18.45 2.74
N LEU A 397 14.25 -17.42 3.46
CA LEU A 397 14.94 -16.27 2.87
C LEU A 397 16.18 -16.71 2.07
N GLY A 398 16.98 -17.65 2.60
CA GLY A 398 18.13 -18.19 1.90
C GLY A 398 17.76 -18.79 0.54
N ARG A 399 16.67 -19.58 0.49
CA ARG A 399 16.13 -20.13 -0.78
C ARG A 399 15.62 -19.05 -1.73
N MET A 400 14.99 -18.00 -1.21
CA MET A 400 14.50 -16.89 -2.02
C MET A 400 15.65 -16.08 -2.63
N VAL A 401 16.70 -15.78 -1.85
CA VAL A 401 17.89 -15.07 -2.32
C VAL A 401 18.67 -15.90 -3.35
N GLU A 402 18.73 -17.22 -3.17
CA GLU A 402 19.31 -18.15 -4.16
C GLU A 402 18.57 -18.08 -5.51
N ALA A 403 17.24 -17.98 -5.48
CA ALA A 403 16.43 -17.87 -6.68
C ALA A 403 16.44 -16.47 -7.31
N VAL A 404 16.50 -15.41 -6.48
CA VAL A 404 16.45 -14.01 -6.89
C VAL A 404 17.45 -13.22 -6.05
N GLY A 405 18.60 -12.87 -6.62
CA GLY A 405 19.64 -12.12 -5.88
C GLY A 405 19.23 -10.67 -5.53
N GLY A 406 18.33 -10.07 -6.33
CA GLY A 406 17.86 -8.70 -6.15
C GLY A 406 16.80 -8.32 -7.18
N ALA A 407 16.34 -7.07 -7.12
CA ALA A 407 15.40 -6.55 -8.11
C ALA A 407 16.04 -6.49 -9.50
N LYS A 408 15.24 -6.72 -10.56
CA LYS A 408 15.72 -6.50 -11.94
C LYS A 408 16.10 -5.04 -12.13
N GLU A 409 17.22 -4.80 -12.82
CA GLU A 409 17.68 -3.46 -13.15
C GLU A 409 16.75 -2.76 -14.16
N GLU A 410 16.20 -3.53 -15.10
CA GLU A 410 15.27 -3.02 -16.11
C GLU A 410 13.82 -3.40 -15.78
N LEU A 411 12.94 -2.40 -15.87
CA LEU A 411 11.49 -2.61 -15.79
C LEU A 411 10.99 -3.36 -17.03
N SER A 412 9.88 -4.10 -16.85
CA SER A 412 9.20 -4.79 -17.96
C SER A 412 8.90 -3.82 -19.12
N PRO A 413 9.07 -4.25 -20.39
CA PRO A 413 8.70 -3.44 -21.55
C PRO A 413 7.20 -3.15 -21.62
N PHE A 414 6.37 -3.91 -20.90
CA PHE A 414 4.94 -3.68 -20.78
C PHE A 414 4.57 -2.73 -19.65
N ALA A 415 5.52 -2.42 -18.74
CA ALA A 415 5.30 -1.46 -17.68
C ALA A 415 5.38 -0.03 -18.21
N PRO A 416 4.56 0.89 -17.69
CA PRO A 416 4.71 2.30 -18.04
C PRO A 416 6.06 2.82 -17.55
N ARG A 417 6.80 3.51 -18.41
CA ARG A 417 7.97 4.29 -18.02
C ARG A 417 7.51 5.66 -17.57
N LEU A 418 8.01 6.11 -16.42
CA LEU A 418 7.72 7.44 -15.88
C LEU A 418 8.85 8.39 -16.22
N TYR A 419 8.52 9.45 -16.95
CA TYR A 419 9.42 10.54 -17.28
C TYR A 419 9.02 11.75 -16.44
N THR A 420 9.96 12.26 -15.65
CA THR A 420 9.71 13.40 -14.77
C THR A 420 10.41 14.63 -15.33
N MET A 421 9.71 15.77 -15.38
CA MET A 421 10.30 17.07 -15.67
C MET A 421 9.74 18.13 -14.72
N LYS A 422 10.54 19.15 -14.43
CA LYS A 422 10.12 20.26 -13.56
C LYS A 422 9.91 21.52 -14.37
N ILE A 423 8.77 22.18 -14.16
CA ILE A 423 8.42 23.45 -14.79
C ILE A 423 8.22 24.52 -13.71
N ASN A 424 8.19 25.80 -14.12
CA ASN A 424 7.81 26.88 -13.22
C ASN A 424 6.34 26.71 -12.78
N ALA A 425 6.06 26.81 -11.48
CA ALA A 425 4.72 26.64 -10.91
C ALA A 425 3.68 27.61 -11.52
N GLU A 426 4.11 28.80 -11.95
CA GLU A 426 3.23 29.77 -12.62
C GLU A 426 2.73 29.25 -14.00
N LYS A 427 3.48 28.34 -14.62
CA LYS A 427 3.21 27.76 -15.94
C LYS A 427 2.34 26.52 -15.92
N ILE A 428 2.00 26.00 -14.74
CA ILE A 428 1.05 24.89 -14.58
C ILE A 428 -0.27 25.20 -15.31
N ARG A 429 -0.75 26.45 -15.21
CA ARG A 429 -1.99 26.90 -15.87
C ARG A 429 -1.94 26.81 -17.39
N ASP A 430 -0.78 27.07 -17.99
CA ASP A 430 -0.58 27.05 -19.44
C ASP A 430 -0.60 25.61 -19.97
N VAL A 431 0.00 24.67 -19.23
CA VAL A 431 0.01 23.23 -19.58
C VAL A 431 -1.35 22.58 -19.38
N ILE A 432 -2.07 22.90 -18.30
CA ILE A 432 -3.43 22.39 -18.08
C ILE A 432 -4.39 23.00 -19.10
N GLY A 433 -4.25 24.30 -19.38
CA GLY A 433 -5.17 25.06 -20.23
C GLY A 433 -6.53 25.32 -19.57
N LYS A 434 -7.37 26.12 -20.24
CA LYS A 434 -8.70 26.47 -19.73
C LYS A 434 -9.56 25.21 -19.55
N GLY A 435 -9.92 24.89 -18.30
CA GLY A 435 -10.73 23.70 -17.98
C GLY A 435 -10.06 22.36 -18.27
N GLY A 436 -8.73 22.32 -18.40
CA GLY A 436 -8.00 21.09 -18.72
C GLY A 436 -7.96 20.73 -20.22
N ALA A 437 -8.34 21.65 -21.11
CA ALA A 437 -8.42 21.37 -22.54
C ALA A 437 -7.06 21.01 -23.16
N THR A 438 -6.00 21.74 -22.79
CA THR A 438 -4.65 21.53 -23.35
C THR A 438 -4.08 20.18 -22.92
N ILE A 439 -4.11 19.88 -21.61
CA ILE A 439 -3.61 18.60 -21.12
C ILE A 439 -4.39 17.41 -21.67
N ARG A 440 -5.73 17.52 -21.80
CA ARG A 440 -6.54 16.46 -22.42
C ARG A 440 -6.16 16.22 -23.88
N ALA A 441 -6.00 17.29 -24.66
CA ALA A 441 -5.56 17.19 -26.05
C ALA A 441 -4.18 16.53 -26.15
N LEU A 442 -3.21 16.92 -25.30
CA LEU A 442 -1.89 16.28 -25.27
C LEU A 442 -1.98 14.79 -24.91
N THR A 443 -2.77 14.43 -23.90
CA THR A 443 -2.92 13.02 -23.50
C THR A 443 -3.60 12.18 -24.59
N GLU A 444 -4.57 12.74 -25.31
CA GLU A 444 -5.28 12.06 -26.40
C GLU A 444 -4.40 11.90 -27.64
N GLU A 445 -3.68 12.96 -28.03
CA GLU A 445 -2.77 12.96 -29.17
C GLU A 445 -1.59 12.00 -28.97
N THR A 446 -0.98 12.04 -27.79
CA THR A 446 0.23 11.25 -27.49
C THR A 446 -0.10 9.87 -26.94
N GLY A 447 -1.32 9.63 -26.46
CA GLY A 447 -1.69 8.42 -25.73
C GLY A 447 -0.93 8.23 -24.41
N THR A 448 -0.36 9.31 -23.85
CA THR A 448 0.37 9.30 -22.58
C THR A 448 -0.54 9.70 -21.42
N THR A 449 -0.20 9.27 -20.21
CA THR A 449 -0.82 9.79 -18.98
C THR A 449 0.08 10.86 -18.40
N ILE A 450 -0.45 12.07 -18.23
CA ILE A 450 0.30 13.23 -17.73
C ILE A 450 -0.34 13.68 -16.42
N ASP A 451 0.45 13.69 -15.35
CA ASP A 451 0.07 14.17 -14.03
C ASP A 451 0.98 15.34 -13.63
N ILE A 452 0.39 16.40 -13.06
CA ILE A 452 1.07 17.64 -12.73
C ILE A 452 0.86 17.91 -11.24
N ALA A 453 1.96 17.94 -10.47
CA ALA A 453 1.96 18.30 -9.07
C ALA A 453 1.94 19.82 -8.88
N GLU A 454 1.47 20.27 -7.71
CA GLU A 454 1.36 21.70 -7.37
C GLU A 454 2.70 22.45 -7.34
N ASP A 455 3.81 21.72 -7.15
CA ASP A 455 5.17 22.26 -7.13
C ASP A 455 5.79 22.42 -8.54
N GLY A 456 5.02 22.13 -9.59
CA GLY A 456 5.45 22.19 -10.98
C GLY A 456 6.15 20.92 -11.48
N THR A 457 6.17 19.84 -10.70
CA THR A 457 6.66 18.54 -11.17
C THR A 457 5.63 17.88 -12.08
N ILE A 458 6.02 17.54 -13.30
CA ILE A 458 5.20 16.84 -14.28
C ILE A 458 5.73 15.42 -14.44
N THR A 459 4.85 14.44 -14.27
CA THR A 459 5.12 13.02 -14.50
C THR A 459 4.36 12.55 -15.74
N ILE A 460 5.08 12.03 -16.72
CA ILE A 460 4.56 11.54 -17.99
C ILE A 460 4.77 10.03 -18.02
N ALA A 461 3.68 9.27 -18.06
CA ALA A 461 3.68 7.83 -18.12
C ALA A 461 3.35 7.33 -19.54
N SER A 462 4.19 6.43 -20.06
CA SER A 462 3.99 5.80 -21.37
C SER A 462 4.67 4.44 -21.43
N THR A 463 4.08 3.47 -22.13
CA THR A 463 4.75 2.22 -22.50
C THR A 463 5.64 2.38 -23.74
N ASP A 464 5.50 3.50 -24.46
CA ASP A 464 6.23 3.84 -25.68
C ASP A 464 7.08 5.09 -25.45
N GLY A 465 8.40 4.96 -25.58
CA GLY A 465 9.35 6.04 -25.33
C GLY A 465 9.21 7.20 -26.32
N ASP A 466 8.83 6.94 -27.58
CA ASP A 466 8.73 7.98 -28.61
C ASP A 466 7.52 8.89 -28.35
N LYS A 467 6.42 8.30 -27.90
CA LYS A 467 5.22 9.02 -27.45
C LYS A 467 5.49 9.88 -26.21
N ALA A 468 6.25 9.36 -25.25
CA ALA A 468 6.67 10.13 -24.08
C ALA A 468 7.54 11.32 -24.47
N GLN A 469 8.52 11.12 -25.35
CA GLN A 469 9.37 12.20 -25.85
C GLN A 469 8.58 13.24 -26.64
N HIS A 470 7.54 12.83 -27.36
CA HIS A 470 6.64 13.77 -28.01
C HIS A 470 5.88 14.64 -26.98
N ALA A 471 5.33 14.03 -25.92
CA ALA A 471 4.68 14.76 -24.84
C ALA A 471 5.64 15.73 -24.14
N ILE A 472 6.88 15.29 -23.82
CA ILE A 472 7.92 16.13 -23.22
C ILE A 472 8.23 17.34 -24.12
N ARG A 473 8.42 17.14 -25.42
CA ARG A 473 8.69 18.24 -26.38
C ARG A 473 7.55 19.25 -26.38
N ARG A 474 6.30 18.80 -26.46
CA ARG A 474 5.12 19.67 -26.47
C ARG A 474 4.98 20.45 -25.16
N ILE A 475 5.20 19.82 -24.01
CA ILE A 475 5.19 20.51 -22.71
C ILE A 475 6.32 21.53 -22.64
N THR A 476 7.51 21.19 -23.14
CA THR A 476 8.66 22.09 -23.20
C THR A 476 8.36 23.29 -24.09
N GLU A 477 7.69 23.11 -25.23
CA GLU A 477 7.27 24.21 -26.11
C GLU A 477 6.24 25.13 -25.46
N ILE A 478 5.27 24.58 -24.72
CA ILE A 478 4.25 25.37 -23.99
C ILE A 478 4.90 26.16 -22.86
N THR A 479 5.85 25.55 -22.16
CA THR A 479 6.52 26.16 -21.00
C THR A 479 7.77 26.96 -21.36
N ALA A 480 8.19 26.95 -22.63
CA ALA A 480 9.37 27.65 -23.11
C ALA A 480 9.27 29.14 -22.77
N GLU A 481 10.31 29.66 -22.12
CA GLU A 481 10.45 31.08 -21.86
C GLU A 481 11.37 31.75 -22.88
N ALA A 482 11.10 33.03 -23.14
CA ALA A 482 11.96 33.85 -23.97
C ALA A 482 13.13 34.32 -23.10
N GLU A 483 14.28 33.67 -23.24
CA GLU A 483 15.49 34.02 -22.51
C GLU A 483 16.09 35.32 -23.07
N VAL A 484 16.29 36.31 -22.19
CA VAL A 484 16.93 37.58 -22.56
C VAL A 484 18.33 37.30 -23.09
N GLY A 485 18.62 37.76 -24.31
CA GLY A 485 19.89 37.55 -25.00
C GLY A 485 19.92 36.35 -25.95
N LYS A 486 18.89 35.51 -25.99
CA LYS A 486 18.82 34.37 -26.93
C LYS A 486 18.23 34.79 -28.27
N VAL A 487 18.68 34.12 -29.33
CA VAL A 487 18.24 34.34 -30.71
C VAL A 487 17.13 33.35 -31.02
N TYR A 488 15.98 33.86 -31.45
CA TYR A 488 14.83 33.09 -31.89
C TYR A 488 14.57 33.37 -33.38
N GLU A 489 14.05 32.38 -34.08
CA GLU A 489 13.68 32.48 -35.48
C GLU A 489 12.19 32.21 -35.59
N GLY A 490 11.45 33.13 -36.20
CA GLY A 490 10.00 32.99 -36.29
C GLY A 490 9.35 33.96 -37.27
N PRO A 491 8.10 33.69 -37.66
CA PRO A 491 7.39 34.47 -38.66
C PRO A 491 6.88 35.80 -38.08
N VAL A 492 6.90 36.84 -38.92
CA VAL A 492 6.20 38.11 -38.63
C VAL A 492 4.69 37.84 -38.66
N THR A 493 4.03 37.97 -37.51
CA THR A 493 2.58 37.76 -37.40
C THR A 493 1.78 38.98 -37.86
N LYS A 494 2.28 40.18 -37.62
CA LYS A 494 1.61 41.42 -38.01
C LYS A 494 2.58 42.60 -38.12
N LEU A 495 2.40 43.42 -39.14
CA LEU A 495 3.12 44.69 -39.27
C LEU A 495 2.34 45.84 -38.60
N LEU A 496 3.06 46.73 -37.92
CA LEU A 496 2.55 47.95 -37.31
C LEU A 496 3.40 49.14 -37.78
N ASP A 497 2.85 50.35 -37.74
CA ASP A 497 3.55 51.56 -38.23
C ASP A 497 4.87 51.85 -37.48
N PHE A 498 5.03 51.32 -36.26
CA PHE A 498 6.18 51.52 -35.39
C PHE A 498 7.01 50.24 -35.14
N GLY A 499 6.67 49.12 -35.78
CA GLY A 499 7.40 47.85 -35.61
C GLY A 499 6.70 46.63 -36.19
N ALA A 500 7.24 45.45 -35.93
CA ALA A 500 6.67 44.17 -36.34
C ALA A 500 6.44 43.27 -35.13
N LEU A 501 5.32 42.58 -35.08
CA LEU A 501 5.11 41.47 -34.14
C LEU A 501 5.69 40.20 -34.76
N VAL A 502 6.60 39.56 -34.04
CA VAL A 502 7.24 38.31 -34.46
C VAL A 502 6.87 37.23 -33.46
N ASN A 503 6.34 36.11 -33.96
CA ASN A 503 6.07 34.95 -33.11
C ASN A 503 7.40 34.25 -32.82
N ILE A 504 7.84 34.29 -31.57
CA ILE A 504 9.13 33.71 -31.16
C ILE A 504 8.96 32.31 -30.54
N LEU A 505 7.81 32.06 -29.93
CA LEU A 505 7.41 30.78 -29.32
C LEU A 505 5.89 30.62 -29.48
N PRO A 506 5.35 29.38 -29.46
CA PRO A 506 3.91 29.15 -29.57
C PRO A 506 3.11 29.98 -28.54
N GLY A 507 2.28 30.90 -29.02
CA GLY A 507 1.48 31.79 -28.17
C GLY A 507 2.23 32.98 -27.53
N LYS A 508 3.51 33.22 -27.87
CA LYS A 508 4.28 34.39 -27.43
C LYS A 508 4.77 35.21 -28.62
N ASP A 509 4.26 36.44 -28.71
CA ASP A 509 4.69 37.43 -29.70
C ASP A 509 5.62 38.44 -29.04
N GLY A 510 6.74 38.74 -29.69
CA GLY A 510 7.63 39.83 -29.32
C GLY A 510 7.51 41.00 -30.28
N LEU A 511 7.72 42.22 -29.77
CA LEU A 511 7.69 43.44 -30.56
C LEU A 511 9.11 43.79 -31.03
N LEU A 512 9.32 43.76 -32.34
CA LEU A 512 10.50 44.29 -33.00
C LEU A 512 10.23 45.77 -33.37
N HIS A 513 10.80 46.69 -32.60
CA HIS A 513 10.63 48.13 -32.84
C HIS A 513 11.40 48.57 -34.10
N ILE A 514 10.89 49.56 -34.83
CA ILE A 514 11.49 50.07 -36.08
C ILE A 514 12.99 50.44 -35.93
N SER A 515 13.37 50.96 -34.76
CA SER A 515 14.77 51.34 -34.46
C SER A 515 15.72 50.16 -34.20
N GLN A 516 15.20 48.93 -34.17
CA GLN A 516 15.93 47.70 -33.86
C GLN A 516 15.99 46.73 -35.06
N ILE A 517 15.55 47.17 -36.24
CA ILE A 517 15.54 46.37 -37.48
C ILE A 517 16.91 46.38 -38.17
N ALA A 518 17.51 47.55 -38.37
CA ALA A 518 18.80 47.72 -39.06
C ALA A 518 19.67 48.81 -38.41
N HIS A 519 20.96 48.91 -38.81
CA HIS A 519 21.86 49.99 -38.36
C HIS A 519 21.56 51.34 -39.05
N GLU A 520 20.88 51.31 -40.19
CA GLU A 520 20.46 52.48 -40.97
C GLU A 520 19.08 53.00 -40.54
N ARG A 521 18.75 54.25 -40.90
CA ARG A 521 17.46 54.86 -40.56
C ARG A 521 16.36 54.26 -41.44
N VAL A 522 15.56 53.38 -40.85
CA VAL A 522 14.38 52.78 -41.48
C VAL A 522 13.20 53.76 -41.37
N GLU A 523 12.66 54.22 -42.51
CA GLU A 523 11.47 55.09 -42.53
C GLU A 523 10.16 54.30 -42.50
N GLN A 524 10.10 53.12 -43.14
CA GLN A 524 8.94 52.24 -43.11
C GLN A 524 9.32 50.79 -42.82
N VAL A 525 8.56 50.13 -41.93
CA VAL A 525 8.79 48.73 -41.54
C VAL A 525 8.57 47.77 -42.72
N SER A 526 7.65 48.12 -43.63
CA SER A 526 7.31 47.37 -44.84
C SER A 526 8.46 47.21 -45.84
N ASP A 527 9.49 48.06 -45.75
CA ASP A 527 10.64 48.01 -46.66
C ASP A 527 11.59 46.85 -46.33
N TYR A 528 11.54 46.36 -45.08
CA TYR A 528 12.47 45.34 -44.57
C TYR A 528 11.76 44.05 -44.14
N LEU A 529 10.46 44.11 -43.84
CA LEU A 529 9.70 43.00 -43.28
C LEU A 529 8.35 42.86 -43.98
N ALA A 530 8.03 41.63 -44.40
CA ALA A 530 6.70 41.24 -44.89
C ALA A 530 5.96 40.37 -43.86
N GLU A 531 4.63 40.45 -43.82
CA GLU A 531 3.82 39.52 -43.02
C GLU A 531 4.07 38.07 -43.48
N GLY A 532 4.32 37.17 -42.53
CA GLY A 532 4.70 35.78 -42.79
C GLY A 532 6.20 35.54 -43.04
N GLN A 533 7.03 36.59 -43.14
CA GLN A 533 8.48 36.44 -43.32
C GLN A 533 9.12 35.88 -42.05
N VAL A 534 9.94 34.84 -42.18
CA VAL A 534 10.71 34.27 -41.07
C VAL A 534 11.98 35.09 -40.84
N VAL A 535 12.15 35.63 -39.63
CA VAL A 535 13.29 36.49 -39.26
C VAL A 535 13.97 36.03 -37.98
N LYS A 536 15.30 36.20 -37.93
CA LYS A 536 16.12 35.93 -36.73
C LYS A 536 16.20 37.18 -35.86
N VAL A 537 15.77 37.06 -34.61
CA VAL A 537 15.60 38.17 -33.66
C VAL A 537 16.19 37.80 -32.30
N LYS A 538 16.92 38.73 -31.68
CA LYS A 538 17.47 38.58 -30.32
C LYS A 538 16.54 39.24 -29.30
N VAL A 539 16.24 38.56 -28.21
CA VAL A 539 15.48 39.14 -27.09
C VAL A 539 16.37 40.13 -26.34
N LEU A 540 15.96 41.40 -26.24
CA LEU A 540 16.72 42.43 -25.52
C LEU A 540 16.28 42.55 -24.06
N GLU A 541 14.98 42.54 -23.83
CA GLU A 541 14.40 42.86 -22.53
C GLU A 541 12.98 42.32 -22.46
N THR A 542 12.59 41.84 -21.28
CA THR A 542 11.23 41.40 -20.98
C THR A 542 10.67 42.33 -19.92
N ASP A 543 9.60 43.06 -20.25
CA ASP A 543 8.96 44.06 -19.38
C ASP A 543 8.06 43.37 -18.33
N ASP A 544 7.83 43.96 -17.15
CA ASP A 544 7.02 43.39 -16.05
C ASP A 544 5.58 43.03 -16.44
N LYS A 545 5.11 43.52 -17.60
CA LYS A 545 3.80 43.23 -18.20
C LYS A 545 3.82 42.07 -19.21
N GLY A 546 4.91 41.32 -19.31
CA GLY A 546 5.06 40.18 -20.21
C GLY A 546 5.30 40.54 -21.68
N ARG A 547 5.66 41.80 -21.98
CA ARG A 547 5.97 42.26 -23.35
C ARG A 547 7.46 42.06 -23.63
N ILE A 548 7.77 41.41 -24.74
CA ILE A 548 9.13 40.99 -25.10
C ILE A 548 9.66 41.94 -26.18
N LYS A 549 10.76 42.65 -25.91
CA LYS A 549 11.41 43.52 -26.89
C LYS A 549 12.44 42.73 -27.69
N LEU A 550 12.35 42.81 -29.01
CA LEU A 550 13.20 42.09 -29.95
C LEU A 550 14.13 43.04 -30.71
N SER A 551 15.27 42.53 -31.17
CA SER A 551 16.21 43.25 -32.03
C SER A 551 16.86 42.37 -33.08
N MET A 552 16.81 42.81 -34.34
CA MET A 552 17.61 42.26 -35.45
C MET A 552 18.97 42.96 -35.55
N LYS A 553 19.03 44.25 -35.16
CA LYS A 553 20.26 45.05 -35.11
C LYS A 553 21.36 44.42 -34.26
N ALA A 554 20.99 43.74 -33.17
CA ALA A 554 21.94 43.06 -32.29
C ALA A 554 22.62 41.83 -32.92
N LEU A 555 22.19 41.38 -34.11
CA LEU A 555 22.74 40.25 -34.86
C LEU A 555 23.48 40.66 -36.14
N LEU A 556 23.37 41.93 -36.54
CA LEU A 556 24.08 42.48 -37.69
C LEU A 556 25.47 42.96 -37.24
N GLU A 557 26.53 42.45 -37.87
CA GLU A 557 27.90 42.90 -37.63
C GLU A 557 27.97 44.43 -37.73
N ARG A 558 28.56 45.06 -36.70
CA ARG A 558 28.75 46.51 -36.67
C ARG A 558 29.64 46.92 -37.85
N PRO A 559 29.21 47.82 -38.73
CA PRO A 559 30.14 48.52 -39.61
C PRO A 559 31.11 49.33 -38.73
N GLU A 560 32.41 49.19 -38.97
CA GLU A 560 33.45 49.95 -38.26
C GLU A 560 33.20 51.47 -38.43
N GLY A 561 33.03 52.21 -37.32
CA GLY A 561 33.13 53.67 -37.37
C GLY A 561 32.09 54.56 -36.65
N HIS A 562 31.38 54.09 -35.63
CA HIS A 562 30.61 55.00 -34.75
C HIS A 562 31.01 54.84 -33.29
N GLY A 563 31.80 55.81 -32.79
CA GLY A 563 32.27 55.89 -31.41
C GLY A 563 31.20 56.44 -30.47
N ASP A 564 31.09 55.83 -29.29
CA ASP A 564 30.26 56.30 -28.19
C ASP A 564 30.95 57.48 -27.47
N GLU A 565 30.26 58.62 -27.34
CA GLU A 565 30.68 59.70 -26.45
C GLU A 565 30.48 59.26 -24.99
N GLU A 566 31.57 58.88 -24.33
CA GLU A 566 31.64 58.69 -22.89
C GLU A 566 31.37 60.01 -22.14
N ARG A 567 30.32 60.02 -21.32
CA ARG A 567 30.08 61.09 -20.34
C ARG A 567 31.11 60.99 -19.20
N PRO A 568 31.78 62.08 -18.77
CA PRO A 568 32.82 61.98 -17.77
C PRO A 568 32.27 61.67 -16.37
N ARG A 569 32.90 60.71 -15.70
CA ARG A 569 32.80 60.48 -14.25
C ARG A 569 33.35 61.70 -13.50
N ARG A 570 32.57 62.22 -12.54
CA ARG A 570 33.04 63.23 -11.58
C ARG A 570 33.78 62.53 -10.44
N GLU A 571 35.04 62.93 -10.27
CA GLU A 571 35.98 62.47 -9.27
C GLU A 571 35.65 63.08 -7.89
N TYR A 572 35.60 62.24 -6.86
CA TYR A 572 35.38 62.63 -5.47
C TYR A 572 36.70 63.12 -4.85
N GLY A 573 36.72 64.38 -4.42
CA GLY A 573 37.80 64.97 -3.63
C GLY A 573 37.61 64.72 -2.14
N ASP A 574 38.66 64.18 -1.55
CA ASP A 574 38.89 63.83 -0.15
C ASP A 574 38.87 65.07 0.78
N ARG A 575 38.12 65.04 1.89
CA ARG A 575 38.35 65.90 3.08
C ARG A 575 37.87 65.22 4.36
N GLU A 576 38.82 65.16 5.29
CA GLU A 576 38.76 64.61 6.64
C GLU A 576 37.77 65.31 7.59
N ARG A 577 37.11 64.47 8.39
CA ARG A 577 36.88 64.53 9.85
C ARG A 577 36.63 65.89 10.52
N GLY A 578 35.42 66.05 11.08
CA GLY A 578 35.09 67.05 12.10
C GLY A 578 33.73 66.82 12.75
N GLU A 579 33.78 66.41 14.02
CA GLU A 579 32.75 66.10 15.01
C GLU A 579 31.36 66.80 14.91
N ARG A 580 30.28 66.04 15.13
CA ARG A 580 28.98 66.58 15.57
C ARG A 580 28.46 65.81 16.77
N GLY A 581 28.33 66.55 17.87
CA GLY A 581 27.60 66.18 19.07
C GLY A 581 26.09 66.15 18.89
N GLU A 582 25.47 65.63 19.95
CA GLU A 582 24.07 65.22 20.13
C GLU A 582 23.01 66.33 20.07
N ARG A 583 21.75 65.85 20.15
CA ARG A 583 20.44 66.51 20.37
C ARG A 583 19.74 66.87 19.06
N GLY A 584 18.51 66.43 18.80
CA GLY A 584 17.43 65.99 19.68
C GLY A 584 16.16 66.64 19.12
N GLY A 585 15.42 65.90 18.29
CA GLY A 585 14.19 66.39 17.66
C GLY A 585 12.97 65.87 18.41
N ARG A 586 12.17 66.79 18.96
CA ARG A 586 10.89 66.52 19.61
C ARG A 586 9.76 67.22 18.84
N GLY A 587 8.67 66.50 18.64
CA GLY A 587 7.31 67.01 18.41
C GLY A 587 6.92 67.20 16.95
N GLU A 588 5.66 67.04 16.54
CA GLU A 588 4.43 66.57 17.20
C GLU A 588 3.34 66.60 16.11
N ARG A 589 2.43 65.61 16.07
CA ARG A 589 1.11 65.55 15.38
C ARG A 589 0.70 64.07 15.41
N GLY A 590 -0.39 63.57 15.99
CA GLY A 590 -1.64 64.04 16.59
C GLY A 590 -2.56 62.80 16.60
N PRO A 591 -3.51 62.62 17.54
CA PRO A 591 -3.95 61.28 17.97
C PRO A 591 -5.06 60.64 17.12
N ARG A 592 -5.00 59.30 17.04
CA ARG A 592 -6.02 58.37 16.49
C ARG A 592 -7.34 58.53 17.23
N ARG A 593 -8.45 58.70 16.49
CA ARG A 593 -9.81 58.51 16.99
C ARG A 593 -10.16 57.03 17.03
N GLU A 594 -10.63 56.59 18.19
CA GLU A 594 -11.29 55.32 18.44
C GLU A 594 -12.57 55.19 17.60
N ARG A 595 -12.87 53.97 17.16
CA ARG A 595 -14.18 53.59 16.59
C ARG A 595 -14.83 52.57 17.53
N GLU A 596 -15.98 52.96 18.05
CA GLU A 596 -16.94 52.12 18.79
C GLU A 596 -17.58 51.03 17.90
N PRO A 597 -18.13 49.96 18.51
CA PRO A 597 -18.57 48.76 17.82
C PRO A 597 -19.97 48.93 17.20
N ARG A 598 -20.16 48.36 16.00
CA ARG A 598 -21.47 48.35 15.33
C ARG A 598 -22.28 47.10 15.68
N GLU A 599 -23.54 47.36 15.98
CA GLU A 599 -24.60 46.46 16.40
C GLU A 599 -24.93 45.33 15.41
N SER A 600 -25.53 44.30 16.02
CA SER A 600 -26.15 43.09 15.49
C SER A 600 -27.11 43.33 14.33
N ARG A 601 -26.95 42.51 13.27
CA ARG A 601 -27.97 42.28 12.24
C ARG A 601 -28.53 40.86 12.37
N GLU A 602 -29.85 40.81 12.47
CA GLU A 602 -30.70 39.61 12.51
C GLU A 602 -30.54 38.70 11.27
N PRO A 603 -30.85 37.39 11.41
CA PRO A 603 -30.66 36.40 10.36
C PRO A 603 -31.75 36.48 9.28
N ARG A 604 -31.34 36.40 8.02
CA ARG A 604 -32.25 36.26 6.86
C ARG A 604 -32.76 34.83 6.74
N GLU A 605 -34.08 34.70 6.62
CA GLU A 605 -34.81 33.47 6.31
C GLU A 605 -34.37 32.81 4.98
N PRO A 606 -34.47 31.48 4.86
CA PRO A 606 -34.18 30.75 3.63
C PRO A 606 -35.31 30.90 2.61
N ARG A 607 -34.93 31.20 1.37
CA ARG A 607 -35.83 31.34 0.21
C ARG A 607 -36.36 29.98 -0.23
N ALA A 608 -37.68 29.92 -0.44
CA ALA A 608 -38.46 28.77 -0.86
C ALA A 608 -37.95 28.07 -2.13
N LEU A 609 -37.87 26.74 -2.05
CA LEU A 609 -37.82 25.82 -3.19
C LEU A 609 -39.18 25.85 -3.89
N ARG A 610 -39.16 26.07 -5.22
CA ARG A 610 -40.33 25.84 -6.08
C ARG A 610 -40.32 24.38 -6.53
N ASP A 611 -41.49 23.81 -6.33
CA ASP A 611 -42.01 22.53 -6.82
C ASP A 611 -42.06 22.53 -8.36
N ASP A 612 -41.48 21.50 -8.98
CA ASP A 612 -41.85 21.06 -10.33
C ASP A 612 -41.85 19.53 -10.32
N GLY A 613 -43.06 18.98 -10.37
CA GLY A 613 -43.33 17.56 -10.34
C GLY A 613 -42.89 16.83 -11.61
N GLY A 614 -42.37 15.62 -11.41
CA GLY A 614 -42.07 14.67 -12.47
C GLY A 614 -41.89 13.27 -11.89
N ALA A 615 -42.94 12.45 -11.96
CA ALA A 615 -42.99 11.08 -11.47
C ALA A 615 -41.95 10.15 -12.15
N PRO A 616 -41.52 9.06 -11.49
CA PRO A 616 -40.41 8.23 -11.94
C PRO A 616 -40.82 7.24 -13.04
N ARG A 617 -40.04 7.21 -14.14
CA ARG A 617 -40.06 6.12 -15.12
C ARG A 617 -39.19 4.96 -14.63
N ALA A 618 -39.83 3.86 -14.30
CA ALA A 618 -39.22 2.54 -14.20
C ALA A 618 -38.91 2.00 -15.61
N ALA A 619 -37.71 1.45 -15.79
CA ALA A 619 -37.32 0.59 -16.92
C ALA A 619 -36.69 -0.67 -16.30
N ALA A 620 -37.42 -1.78 -16.26
CA ALA A 620 -37.56 -2.79 -17.32
C ALA A 620 -36.49 -3.88 -17.20
N ALA A 621 -36.83 -4.92 -16.42
CA ALA A 621 -36.24 -6.25 -16.52
C ALA A 621 -36.86 -6.99 -17.72
N PRO A 622 -36.12 -7.83 -18.46
CA PRO A 622 -36.70 -8.66 -19.51
C PRO A 622 -37.44 -9.86 -18.90
N ALA A 623 -38.72 -9.98 -19.28
CA ALA A 623 -39.57 -11.12 -18.99
C ALA A 623 -39.20 -12.32 -19.87
N ALA A 624 -39.14 -13.49 -19.26
CA ALA A 624 -39.12 -14.79 -19.92
C ALA A 624 -40.55 -15.18 -20.33
N ASP A 625 -40.69 -15.71 -21.55
CA ASP A 625 -41.93 -16.23 -22.12
C ASP A 625 -42.18 -17.68 -21.67
N PRO A 626 -43.42 -18.12 -21.38
CA PRO A 626 -43.70 -19.46 -20.86
C PRO A 626 -44.21 -20.45 -21.92
N ALA A 627 -44.01 -21.73 -21.59
CA ALA A 627 -44.74 -22.92 -22.03
C ALA A 627 -44.47 -23.49 -23.45
N ARG A 628 -43.79 -24.65 -23.46
CA ARG A 628 -44.35 -25.91 -24.01
C ARG A 628 -43.72 -27.11 -23.30
N ASN A 629 -44.60 -28.00 -22.85
CA ASN A 629 -44.34 -29.25 -22.14
C ASN A 629 -44.47 -30.42 -23.17
N PRO A 630 -44.41 -31.70 -22.75
CA PRO A 630 -43.30 -32.64 -22.84
C PRO A 630 -43.50 -33.73 -23.92
N ASP A 631 -42.47 -34.52 -24.24
CA ASP A 631 -42.49 -36.00 -24.28
C ASP A 631 -41.33 -36.63 -25.08
N GLU A 632 -40.92 -37.80 -24.57
CA GLU A 632 -40.39 -38.99 -25.27
C GLU A 632 -38.92 -39.17 -25.67
N GLN A 633 -38.37 -40.28 -25.13
CA GLN A 633 -37.43 -41.27 -25.70
C GLN A 633 -35.98 -40.77 -25.93
N GLY A 634 -34.90 -41.44 -25.50
CA GLY A 634 -34.64 -42.84 -25.17
C GLY A 634 -33.21 -43.13 -25.69
N GLY A 635 -32.35 -43.76 -24.88
CA GLY A 635 -30.98 -44.13 -25.26
C GLY A 635 -30.01 -44.15 -24.09
#